data_AF-A0A2E6A086-F1
#
_entry.id   AF-A0A2E6A086-F1
#
_cell.length_a   1.000
_cell.length_b   1.000
_cell.length_c   1.000
_cell.angle_alpha   90.00
_cell.angle_beta   90.00
_cell.angle_gamma   90.00
#
_symmetry.space_group_name_H-M   'P 1'
#
loop_
_entity.id
_entity.type
_entity.pdbx_description
1 polymer ?
#
loop_
_entity_poly.entity_id
_entity_poly.type
_entity_poly.pdbx_seq_one_letter_code
_entity_poly.pdbx_strand_id
1 'polypeptide(L)'
;MVTHTGVIAVLAAILGPLFGAPRAEPVGTMLAAFSVAVLATWMTARLSRTREFAADLGAATLLGSPVPLARAPVRLDRYARWLPPPWLRPLTRRSLHDSHPATGERLERLGSYVA
;
A
#
# COMPACT_ATOMS: atom_id res chain seq x y z
N MET A 1 -7.72 -0.69 0.05
CA MET A 1 -7.67 0.32 -1.04
C MET A 1 -7.30 -0.27 -2.42
N VAL A 2 -7.40 -1.60 -2.64
CA VAL A 2 -7.07 -2.28 -3.92
C VAL A 2 -8.30 -2.43 -4.84
N THR A 3 -9.49 -2.06 -4.38
CA THR A 3 -10.76 -2.30 -5.09
C THR A 3 -10.98 -1.41 -6.31
N HIS A 4 -10.37 -0.24 -6.41
CA HIS A 4 -10.77 0.75 -7.42
C HIS A 4 -10.10 0.52 -8.78
N THR A 5 -8.81 0.17 -8.82
CA THR A 5 -8.09 0.04 -10.11
C THR A 5 -8.50 -1.20 -10.90
N GLY A 6 -8.74 -2.32 -10.22
CA GLY A 6 -9.29 -3.52 -10.85
C GLY A 6 -10.70 -3.29 -11.40
N VAL A 7 -11.54 -2.57 -10.65
CA VAL A 7 -12.89 -2.19 -11.10
C VAL A 7 -12.82 -1.24 -12.29
N ILE A 8 -11.94 -0.24 -12.30
CA ILE A 8 -11.77 0.68 -13.44
C ILE A 8 -11.33 -0.08 -14.70
N ALA A 9 -10.38 -1.02 -14.59
CA ALA A 9 -9.91 -1.81 -15.73
C ALA A 9 -11.00 -2.75 -16.28
N VAL A 10 -11.76 -3.41 -15.39
CA VAL A 10 -12.89 -4.27 -15.77
C VAL A 10 -14.02 -3.45 -16.39
N LEU A 11 -14.36 -2.29 -15.80
CA LEU A 11 -15.37 -1.38 -16.35
C LEU A 11 -14.95 -0.84 -17.72
N ALA A 12 -13.69 -0.45 -17.91
CA ALA A 12 -13.19 0.02 -19.20
C ALA A 12 -13.23 -1.08 -20.27
N ALA A 13 -12.93 -2.33 -19.92
CA ALA A 13 -13.02 -3.46 -20.84
C ALA A 13 -14.47 -3.82 -21.23
N ILE A 14 -15.42 -3.70 -20.29
CA ILE A 14 -16.85 -3.98 -20.52
C ILE A 14 -17.54 -2.82 -21.26
N LEU A 15 -17.22 -1.57 -20.92
CA LEU A 15 -17.89 -0.38 -21.44
C LEU A 15 -17.22 0.19 -22.70
N GLY A 16 -15.93 -0.05 -22.93
CA GLY A 16 -15.18 0.45 -24.10
C GLY A 16 -15.85 0.17 -25.46
N PRO A 17 -16.43 -1.02 -25.69
CA PRO A 17 -17.18 -1.32 -26.91
C PRO A 17 -18.44 -0.46 -27.12
N LEU A 18 -19.05 0.07 -26.05
CA LEU A 18 -20.20 0.98 -26.14
C LEU A 18 -19.81 2.36 -26.70
N PHE A 19 -18.52 2.71 -26.65
CA PHE A 19 -17.97 3.97 -27.13
C PHE A 19 -17.18 3.82 -28.44
N GLY A 20 -17.38 2.72 -29.17
CA GLY A 20 -16.79 2.52 -30.50
C GLY A 20 -15.34 2.03 -30.50
N ALA A 21 -14.81 1.57 -29.36
CA ALA A 21 -13.51 0.90 -29.35
C ALA A 21 -13.59 -0.41 -30.17
N PRO A 22 -12.59 -0.71 -31.03
CA PRO A 22 -12.56 -1.97 -31.76
C PRO A 22 -12.62 -3.14 -30.79
N ARG A 23 -13.36 -4.21 -31.14
CA ARG A 23 -13.39 -5.45 -30.36
C ARG A 23 -11.97 -6.02 -30.32
N ALA A 24 -11.24 -5.72 -29.24
CA ALA A 24 -10.00 -6.38 -28.96
C ALA A 24 -10.29 -7.86 -28.68
N GLU A 25 -9.41 -8.75 -29.16
CA GLU A 25 -9.54 -10.18 -28.92
C GLU A 25 -9.72 -10.44 -27.42
N PRO A 26 -10.74 -11.22 -27.01
CA PRO A 26 -11.15 -11.34 -25.61
C PRO A 26 -9.98 -11.80 -24.72
N VAL A 27 -9.12 -12.67 -25.24
CA VAL A 27 -7.89 -13.09 -24.54
C VAL A 27 -6.92 -11.93 -24.33
N GLY A 28 -6.69 -11.10 -25.36
CA GLY A 28 -5.82 -9.92 -25.28
C GLY A 28 -6.32 -8.90 -24.25
N THR A 29 -7.64 -8.64 -24.23
CA THR A 29 -8.24 -7.74 -23.23
C THR A 29 -8.10 -8.27 -21.81
N MET A 30 -8.29 -9.58 -21.60
CA MET A 30 -8.19 -10.20 -20.29
C MET A 30 -6.76 -10.17 -19.75
N LEU A 31 -5.77 -10.46 -20.60
CA LEU A 31 -4.35 -10.38 -20.25
C LEU A 31 -3.93 -8.94 -19.93
N ALA A 32 -4.39 -7.96 -20.71
CA ALA A 32 -4.14 -6.55 -20.44
C ALA A 32 -4.74 -6.10 -19.10
N ALA A 33 -6.00 -6.44 -18.84
CA ALA A 33 -6.68 -6.10 -17.59
C ALA A 33 -6.00 -6.73 -16.37
N PHE A 34 -5.60 -8.01 -16.47
CA PHE A 34 -4.84 -8.69 -15.42
C PHE A 34 -3.49 -8.00 -15.17
N SER A 35 -2.77 -7.67 -16.23
CA SER A 35 -1.47 -6.99 -16.13
C SER A 35 -1.58 -5.63 -15.46
N VAL A 36 -2.60 -4.84 -15.82
CA VAL A 36 -2.90 -3.55 -15.19
C VAL A 36 -3.24 -3.73 -13.71
N ALA A 37 -4.06 -4.72 -13.35
CA ALA A 37 -4.43 -4.99 -11.96
C ALA A 37 -3.21 -5.37 -11.10
N VAL A 38 -2.32 -6.20 -11.62
CA VAL A 38 -1.05 -6.53 -10.96
C VAL A 38 -0.22 -5.27 -10.79
N LEU A 39 0.09 -4.54 -11.87
CA LEU A 39 0.90 -3.31 -11.79
C LEU A 39 0.33 -2.29 -10.80
N ALA A 40 -0.98 -2.09 -10.82
CA ALA A 40 -1.67 -1.19 -9.90
C ALA A 40 -1.50 -1.60 -8.44
N THR A 41 -1.53 -2.89 -8.14
CA THR A 41 -1.32 -3.41 -6.77
C THR A 41 0.09 -3.07 -6.29
N TRP A 42 1.09 -3.27 -7.15
CA TRP A 42 2.49 -2.96 -6.83
C TRP A 42 2.72 -1.45 -6.67
N MET A 43 2.18 -0.64 -7.59
CA MET A 43 2.27 0.82 -7.52
C MET A 43 1.61 1.36 -6.26
N THR A 44 0.41 0.88 -5.93
CA THR A 44 -0.33 1.32 -4.73
C THR A 44 0.41 0.93 -3.46
N ALA A 45 0.99 -0.28 -3.41
CA ALA A 45 1.81 -0.71 -2.27
C ALA A 45 3.07 0.13 -2.10
N ARG A 46 3.76 0.50 -3.20
CA ARG A 46 4.93 1.40 -3.15
C ARG A 46 4.55 2.81 -2.73
N LEU A 47 3.47 3.36 -3.28
CA LEU A 47 2.98 4.69 -2.94
C LEU A 47 2.52 4.80 -1.48
N SER A 48 1.97 3.71 -0.92
CA SER A 48 1.66 3.65 0.52
C SER A 48 2.93 3.78 1.37
N ARG A 49 4.02 3.07 1.00
CA ARG A 49 5.30 3.13 1.72
C ARG A 49 5.94 4.50 1.66
N THR A 50 5.95 5.15 0.49
CA THR A 50 6.53 6.50 0.36
C THR A 50 5.77 7.55 1.16
N ARG A 51 4.44 7.46 1.24
CA ARG A 51 3.62 8.32 2.10
C ARG A 51 3.90 8.10 3.58
N GLU A 52 4.09 6.86 4.00
CA GLU A 52 4.43 6.55 5.40
C GLU A 52 5.80 7.13 5.78
N PHE A 53 6.82 7.01 4.93
CA PHE A 53 8.12 7.61 5.19
C PHE A 53 8.07 9.15 5.23
N ALA A 54 7.25 9.77 4.37
CA ALA A 54 7.03 11.21 4.42
C ALA A 54 6.33 11.65 5.71
N ALA A 55 5.38 10.85 6.21
CA ALA A 55 4.72 11.09 7.48
C ALA A 55 5.68 10.93 8.67
N ASP A 56 6.53 9.90 8.65
CA ASP A 56 7.57 9.65 9.66
C ASP A 56 8.57 10.82 9.73
N LEU A 57 9.02 11.32 8.57
CA LEU A 57 9.86 12.51 8.48
C LEU A 57 9.13 13.76 9.02
N GLY A 58 7.88 13.99 8.59
CA GLY A 58 7.09 15.12 9.06
C GLY A 58 6.85 15.10 10.57
N ALA A 59 6.68 13.92 11.17
CA ALA A 59 6.57 13.79 12.61
C ALA A 59 7.91 14.07 13.32
N ALA A 60 9.02 13.56 12.77
CA ALA A 60 10.35 13.82 13.31
C ALA A 60 10.73 15.31 13.28
N THR A 61 10.38 16.02 12.20
CA THR A 61 10.63 17.46 12.08
C THR A 61 9.81 18.27 13.08
N LEU A 62 8.52 17.93 13.28
CA LEU A 62 7.67 18.57 14.27
C LEU A 62 8.14 18.34 15.72
N LEU A 63 8.68 17.15 16.00
CA LEU A 63 9.22 16.80 17.32
C LEU A 63 10.65 17.31 17.55
N GLY A 64 11.32 17.83 16.51
CA GLY A 64 12.73 18.22 16.56
C GLY A 64 13.70 17.05 16.77
N SER A 65 13.21 15.81 16.76
CA SER A 65 14.01 14.59 16.91
C SER A 65 13.22 13.37 16.44
N PRO A 66 13.82 12.43 15.69
CA PRO A 66 13.20 11.15 15.34
C PRO A 66 13.27 10.11 16.47
N VAL A 67 14.06 10.34 17.52
CA VAL A 67 14.29 9.37 18.61
C VAL A 67 13.02 9.00 19.38
N PRO A 68 12.14 9.95 19.75
CA PRO A 68 10.86 9.60 20.40
C PRO A 68 9.95 8.77 19.49
N LEU A 69 10.02 9.00 18.17
CA LEU A 69 9.18 8.33 17.19
C LEU A 69 9.57 6.85 17.02
N ALA A 70 10.88 6.53 17.05
CA ALA A 70 11.39 5.17 16.92
C ALA A 70 10.80 4.17 17.95
N ARG A 71 10.37 4.65 19.13
CA ARG A 71 9.76 3.79 20.17
C ARG A 71 8.33 3.35 19.84
N ALA A 72 7.60 4.09 19.02
CA ALA A 72 6.21 3.77 18.72
C ALA A 72 6.05 2.54 17.81
N PRO A 73 6.75 2.43 16.66
CA PRO A 73 6.70 1.24 15.80
C PRO A 73 7.10 -0.04 16.54
N VAL A 74 8.15 0.00 17.37
CA VAL A 74 8.61 -1.16 18.16
C VAL A 74 7.55 -1.64 19.14
N ARG A 75 6.83 -0.72 19.79
CA ARG A 75 5.72 -1.09 20.68
C ARG A 75 4.57 -1.71 19.89
N LEU A 76 4.17 -1.11 18.77
CA LEU A 76 3.10 -1.62 17.92
C LEU A 76 3.42 -3.01 17.36
N ASP A 77 4.65 -3.24 16.92
CA ASP A 77 5.17 -4.51 16.42
C ASP A 77 5.09 -5.62 17.48
N ARG A 78 5.44 -5.29 18.73
CA ARG A 78 5.30 -6.20 19.86
C ARG A 78 3.86 -6.63 20.08
N TYR A 79 2.91 -5.70 19.97
CA TYR A 79 1.48 -6.04 20.06
C TYR A 79 1.01 -6.83 18.83
N ALA A 80 1.53 -6.52 17.64
CA ALA A 80 1.16 -7.17 16.39
C ALA A 80 1.46 -8.68 16.40
N ARG A 81 2.55 -9.11 17.05
CA ARG A 81 2.92 -10.52 17.20
C ARG A 81 1.87 -11.39 17.92
N TRP A 82 0.97 -10.78 18.70
CA TRP A 82 -0.09 -11.51 19.41
C TRP A 82 -1.40 -11.59 18.62
N LEU A 83 -1.48 -10.96 17.45
CA LEU A 83 -2.65 -11.06 16.59
C LEU A 83 -2.55 -12.29 15.66
N PRO A 84 -3.70 -12.83 15.23
CA PRO A 84 -3.75 -13.79 14.14
C PRO A 84 -2.98 -13.26 12.91
N PRO A 85 -2.45 -14.14 12.06
CA PRO A 85 -1.74 -13.70 10.86
C PRO A 85 -2.68 -12.87 9.96
N PRO A 86 -2.14 -11.93 9.14
CA PRO A 86 -2.93 -10.97 8.38
C PRO A 86 -4.09 -11.56 7.57
N TRP A 87 -3.89 -12.76 6.98
CA TRP A 87 -4.92 -13.45 6.19
C TRP A 87 -6.06 -14.07 7.01
N LEU A 88 -5.94 -14.12 8.34
CA LEU A 88 -7.01 -14.55 9.27
C LEU A 88 -7.63 -13.38 10.05
N ARG A 89 -7.15 -12.15 9.84
CA ARG A 89 -7.66 -10.96 10.55
C ARG A 89 -8.87 -10.38 9.82
N PRO A 90 -9.92 -9.95 10.54
CA PRO A 90 -11.04 -9.26 9.92
C PRO A 90 -10.55 -7.95 9.28
N LEU A 91 -11.09 -7.66 8.09
CA LEU A 91 -10.82 -6.43 7.33
C LEU A 91 -11.35 -5.20 8.08
N THR A 92 -10.53 -4.71 9.00
CA THR A 92 -10.80 -3.55 9.86
C THR A 92 -9.81 -2.44 9.55
N ARG A 93 -10.05 -1.23 10.07
CA ARG A 93 -9.08 -0.11 9.97
C ARG A 93 -7.68 -0.51 10.46
N ARG A 94 -7.58 -1.47 11.39
CA ARG A 94 -6.32 -2.02 11.90
C ARG A 94 -5.59 -2.93 10.89
N SER A 95 -6.32 -3.66 10.05
CA SER A 95 -5.74 -4.47 8.96
C SER A 95 -5.17 -3.61 7.82
N LEU A 96 -5.56 -2.34 7.73
CA LEU A 96 -4.97 -1.40 6.77
C LEU A 96 -3.50 -1.07 7.09
N HIS A 97 -3.04 -1.31 8.33
CA HIS A 97 -1.65 -1.13 8.69
C HIS A 97 -0.73 -2.23 8.15
N ASP A 98 -1.29 -3.33 7.64
CA ASP A 98 -0.50 -4.45 7.11
C ASP A 98 0.16 -4.09 5.75
N SER A 99 -0.20 -2.95 5.13
CA SER A 99 0.46 -2.42 3.92
C SER A 99 1.64 -1.48 4.21
N HIS A 100 2.01 -1.31 5.48
CA HIS A 100 3.11 -0.42 5.89
C HIS A 100 4.47 -1.11 5.74
N PRO A 101 5.56 -0.34 5.60
CA PRO A 101 6.90 -0.89 5.63
C PRO A 101 7.19 -1.58 6.98
N ALA A 102 8.10 -2.54 6.96
CA ALA A 102 8.46 -3.29 8.15
C ALA A 102 9.02 -2.37 9.25
N THR A 103 8.84 -2.75 10.52
CA THR A 103 9.34 -1.97 11.67
C THR A 103 10.84 -1.69 11.55
N GLY A 104 11.65 -2.67 11.12
CA GLY A 104 13.09 -2.48 10.90
C GLY A 104 13.42 -1.44 9.83
N GLU A 105 12.73 -1.51 8.68
CA GLU A 105 12.90 -0.57 7.57
C GLU A 105 12.57 0.87 7.99
N ARG A 106 11.54 1.06 8.81
CA ARG A 106 11.20 2.37 9.38
C ARG A 106 12.25 2.89 10.34
N LEU A 107 12.82 2.02 11.18
CA LEU A 107 13.88 2.41 12.12
C LEU A 107 15.16 2.80 11.39
N GLU A 108 15.54 2.05 10.37
CA GLU A 108 16.68 2.37 9.49
C GLU A 108 16.48 3.74 8.82
N ARG A 109 15.29 3.98 8.27
CA ARG A 109 14.91 5.27 7.68
C ARG A 109 14.98 6.41 8.68
N LEU A 110 14.44 6.23 9.88
CA LEU A 110 14.48 7.24 10.94
C LEU A 110 15.91 7.54 11.41
N GLY A 111 16.76 6.51 11.48
CA GLY A 111 18.19 6.67 11.78
C GLY A 111 18.90 7.54 10.76
N SER A 112 18.51 7.47 9.48
CA SER A 112 19.08 8.32 8.42
C SER A 112 18.75 9.81 8.56
N TYR A 113 17.76 10.19 9.38
CA TYR A 113 17.37 11.59 9.64
C TYR A 113 18.14 12.24 10.80
N VAL A 114 18.99 11.50 11.52
CA VAL A 114 19.73 11.98 12.72
C VAL A 114 21.09 12.60 12.34
N ALA A 115 21.30 12.99 11.08
CA ALA A 115 22.54 13.62 10.63
C ALA A 115 22.71 15.06 11.16
#